data_AF-A0A5J4VUX9-F1
#
_entry.id   AF-A0A5J4VUX9-F1
#
_cell.length_a   1.000
_cell.length_b   1.000
_cell.length_c   1.000
_cell.angle_alpha   90.00
_cell.angle_beta   90.00
_cell.angle_gamma   90.00
#
_symmetry.space_group_name_H-M   'P 1'
#
loop_
_entity.id
_entity.type
_entity.pdbx_description
1 polymer ?
#
loop_
_entity_poly.entity_id
_entity_poly.type
_entity_poly.pdbx_seq_one_letter_code
_entity_poly.pdbx_strand_id
1 'polypeptide(L)'
;MFLNIHQQGQNTTSGKRIKISGPQETDGKAQFIIIVDSTSTSDITIQNIEMGEQHGGLIRADGGKSILLQDSLLTGGGTIIHNTDGQLDIQSDEFIGYGINVPIDPFIFATKGTISIYNSLFKKGSFKGNLDGCIVCCGIVTQCTIDRCEFTENKFNSGSAAVSVTTPTCTQLIIKGTSSQRSKFSGLDSKNPISGHFIKTVSSKISISYTDFTDSIFTGSGNAIIINEQQASEINLIWCDFTKLSTNSGGQLSSCIHAYLSSENGFQFNAEYCIFSDCRYSGLSQVSGNAITIQSQSSDRSSVRQVKFSECIITNNRGNGYCGAVLIDSLTKCTINFIDSFFNENSGTEVNDIWIRSTNSQSELNISNFNTSFSDSQQPHIITMNDQQESIYNLTHFPGVIFVSNKTMIGTRDGSRDNPYLLIFDSFPKLNYTSKPV
;
A
#
# COMPACT_ATOMS: atom_id res chain seq x y z
N MET A 1 30.72 11.41 -30.16
CA MET A 1 31.07 10.09 -30.73
C MET A 1 29.77 9.30 -30.74
N PHE A 2 29.24 9.06 -31.93
CA PHE A 2 27.85 8.67 -32.17
C PHE A 2 27.71 7.15 -32.18
N LEU A 3 26.82 6.61 -31.35
CA LEU A 3 26.34 5.24 -31.52
C LEU A 3 24.96 5.32 -32.18
N ASN A 4 24.89 4.80 -33.41
CA ASN A 4 23.70 4.76 -34.25
C ASN A 4 22.63 3.85 -33.65
N ILE A 5 21.56 4.43 -33.10
CA ILE A 5 20.23 3.79 -33.16
C ILE A 5 19.60 4.24 -34.47
N HIS A 6 19.73 3.43 -35.51
CA HIS A 6 19.02 3.63 -36.77
C HIS A 6 17.67 2.93 -36.72
N GLN A 7 16.78 3.46 -35.87
CA GLN A 7 15.33 3.44 -36.08
C GLN A 7 14.73 4.61 -35.28
N GLN A 8 14.82 5.83 -35.83
CA GLN A 8 13.74 6.79 -35.61
C GLN A 8 12.57 6.33 -36.47
N GLY A 9 11.79 5.38 -35.96
CA GLY A 9 10.45 5.17 -36.47
C GLY A 9 9.59 6.35 -36.03
N GLN A 10 9.55 7.43 -36.82
CA GLN A 10 8.47 8.39 -36.67
C GLN A 10 7.23 7.74 -37.27
N ASN A 11 6.28 7.35 -36.42
CA ASN A 11 4.96 7.04 -36.93
C ASN A 11 4.28 8.34 -37.33
N THR A 12 4.15 8.58 -38.63
CA THR A 12 3.45 9.74 -39.19
C THR A 12 1.94 9.52 -39.30
N THR A 13 1.44 8.32 -38.95
CA THR A 13 0.00 8.04 -38.88
C THR A 13 -0.56 8.29 -37.49
N SER A 14 -1.40 9.31 -37.37
CA SER A 14 -2.18 9.61 -36.17
C SER A 14 -2.97 8.36 -35.73
N GLY A 15 -2.79 7.98 -34.46
CA GLY A 15 -3.61 6.96 -33.80
C GLY A 15 -3.18 5.49 -33.97
N LYS A 16 -2.01 5.19 -34.54
CA LYS A 16 -1.49 3.80 -34.60
C LYS A 16 -0.14 3.70 -33.90
N ARG A 17 0.10 2.61 -33.15
CA ARG A 17 1.41 2.28 -32.56
C ARG A 17 2.30 1.57 -33.58
N ILE A 18 3.61 1.72 -33.47
CA ILE A 18 4.60 0.98 -34.27
C ILE A 18 4.69 -0.43 -33.70
N LYS A 19 4.30 -1.44 -34.49
CA LYS A 19 4.44 -2.83 -34.08
C LYS A 19 5.88 -3.26 -34.23
N ILE A 20 6.50 -3.71 -33.15
CA ILE A 20 7.85 -4.27 -33.16
C ILE A 20 7.77 -5.74 -32.80
N SER A 21 8.44 -6.56 -33.60
CA SER A 21 8.70 -7.95 -33.28
C SER A 21 10.17 -8.09 -32.90
N GLY A 22 10.43 -8.27 -31.60
CA GLY A 22 11.68 -8.74 -31.04
C GLY A 22 12.03 -10.18 -31.44
N PRO A 23 13.26 -10.59 -31.13
CA PRO A 23 13.81 -11.87 -31.52
C PRO A 23 13.18 -13.04 -30.75
N GLN A 24 13.14 -14.23 -31.36
CA GLN A 24 12.83 -15.46 -30.62
C GLN A 24 13.94 -15.76 -29.62
N GLU A 25 13.58 -16.15 -28.40
CA GLU A 25 14.58 -16.66 -27.45
C GLU A 25 15.26 -17.89 -28.03
N THR A 26 16.56 -17.77 -28.27
CA THR A 26 17.46 -18.89 -28.55
C THR A 26 18.43 -19.01 -27.38
N ASP A 27 18.47 -20.19 -26.76
CA ASP A 27 19.48 -20.61 -25.78
C ASP A 27 19.53 -19.85 -24.43
N GLY A 28 18.36 -19.52 -23.86
CA GLY A 28 18.26 -19.12 -22.44
C GLY A 28 18.96 -17.80 -22.08
N LYS A 29 19.30 -16.97 -23.06
CA LYS A 29 19.75 -15.58 -22.85
C LYS A 29 18.65 -14.62 -23.28
N ALA A 30 18.16 -13.82 -22.36
CA ALA A 30 17.22 -12.74 -22.65
C ALA A 30 17.82 -11.81 -23.72
N GLN A 31 17.17 -11.74 -24.87
CA GLN A 31 17.52 -10.81 -25.95
C GLN A 31 16.67 -9.54 -25.82
N PHE A 32 17.31 -8.39 -25.99
CA PHE A 32 16.67 -7.08 -25.88
C PHE A 32 16.67 -6.36 -27.22
N ILE A 33 15.55 -5.72 -27.57
CA ILE A 33 15.42 -4.94 -28.82
C ILE A 33 16.32 -3.70 -28.76
N ILE A 34 16.37 -3.05 -27.60
CA ILE A 34 17.13 -1.81 -27.36
C ILE A 34 18.14 -2.09 -26.26
N ILE A 35 19.42 -1.90 -26.58
CA ILE A 35 20.53 -2.00 -25.63
C ILE A 35 21.21 -0.64 -25.53
N VAL A 36 21.22 -0.07 -24.33
CA VAL A 36 21.95 1.17 -24.03
C VAL A 36 23.26 0.80 -23.35
N ASP A 37 24.36 0.97 -24.08
CA ASP A 37 25.69 0.64 -23.57
C ASP A 37 26.11 1.52 -22.39
N SER A 38 26.92 0.94 -21.51
CA SER A 38 27.46 1.58 -20.29
C SER A 38 28.21 2.89 -20.53
N THR A 39 28.76 3.11 -21.72
CA THR A 39 29.47 4.35 -22.07
C THR A 39 28.53 5.47 -22.54
N SER A 40 27.26 5.16 -22.78
CA SER A 40 26.27 6.16 -23.17
C SER A 40 26.00 7.14 -22.03
N THR A 41 26.02 8.44 -22.35
CA THR A 41 25.64 9.53 -21.43
C THR A 41 24.45 10.34 -21.97
N SER A 42 23.78 9.80 -23.00
CA SER A 42 22.72 10.50 -23.72
C SER A 42 21.35 10.35 -23.03
N ASP A 43 20.44 11.25 -23.38
CA ASP A 43 19.01 11.14 -23.09
C ASP A 43 18.36 10.33 -24.22
N ILE A 44 17.52 9.36 -23.87
CA ILE A 44 16.97 8.35 -24.79
C ILE A 44 15.45 8.39 -24.68
N THR A 45 14.76 8.48 -25.82
CA THR A 45 13.30 8.51 -25.87
C THR A 45 12.78 7.43 -26.79
N ILE A 46 11.85 6.65 -26.26
CA ILE A 46 11.19 5.53 -26.90
C ILE A 46 9.69 5.76 -26.74
N GLN A 47 8.93 5.76 -27.82
CA GLN A 47 7.51 6.12 -27.74
C GLN A 47 6.65 5.46 -28.80
N ASN A 48 5.36 5.32 -28.50
CA ASN A 48 4.33 4.83 -29.44
C ASN A 48 4.63 3.44 -30.02
N ILE A 49 5.13 2.52 -29.19
CA ILE A 49 5.46 1.15 -29.61
C ILE A 49 4.38 0.17 -29.16
N GLU A 50 4.13 -0.85 -29.98
CA GLU A 50 3.36 -2.03 -29.61
C GLU A 50 4.27 -3.26 -29.75
N MET A 51 4.47 -3.98 -28.65
CA MET A 51 5.15 -5.27 -28.62
C MET A 51 4.13 -6.37 -28.41
N GLY A 52 4.01 -7.27 -29.40
CA GLY A 52 3.13 -8.43 -29.34
C GLY A 52 3.64 -9.51 -28.37
N GLU A 53 2.93 -10.65 -28.28
CA GLU A 53 3.36 -11.79 -27.45
C GLU A 53 4.73 -12.30 -27.89
N GLN A 54 5.76 -12.06 -27.06
CA GLN A 54 7.14 -12.37 -27.41
C GLN A 54 8.00 -12.71 -26.20
N HIS A 55 8.91 -13.66 -26.37
CA HIS A 55 9.73 -14.18 -25.28
C HIS A 55 10.98 -13.33 -24.95
N GLY A 56 11.15 -12.12 -25.50
CA GLY A 56 12.32 -11.24 -25.25
C GLY A 56 11.98 -9.95 -24.48
N GLY A 57 13.00 -9.18 -24.11
CA GLY A 57 12.85 -7.87 -23.47
C GLY A 57 12.85 -6.70 -24.47
N LEU A 58 12.33 -5.54 -24.08
CA LEU A 58 12.37 -4.32 -24.90
C LEU A 58 13.66 -3.54 -24.65
N ILE A 59 13.95 -3.18 -23.40
CA ILE A 59 15.03 -2.26 -23.05
C ILE A 59 15.97 -2.93 -22.06
N ARG A 60 17.27 -2.92 -22.35
CA ARG A 60 18.33 -3.13 -21.37
C ARG A 60 19.23 -1.91 -21.33
N ALA A 61 19.31 -1.28 -20.17
CA ALA A 61 20.07 -0.06 -19.97
C ALA A 61 21.21 -0.26 -18.98
N ASP A 62 22.44 -0.30 -19.48
CA ASP A 62 23.65 -0.34 -18.65
C ASP A 62 24.35 1.05 -18.60
N GLY A 63 23.89 2.00 -19.42
CA GLY A 63 24.27 3.42 -19.39
C GLY A 63 23.08 4.33 -19.75
N GLY A 64 23.36 5.56 -20.15
CA GLY A 64 22.36 6.59 -20.44
C GLY A 64 22.08 7.47 -19.22
N LYS A 65 21.86 8.76 -19.48
CA LYS A 65 21.56 9.76 -18.45
C LYS A 65 20.07 9.74 -18.06
N SER A 66 19.19 9.64 -19.06
CA SER A 66 17.75 9.49 -18.89
C SER A 66 17.20 8.59 -20.00
N ILE A 67 16.23 7.76 -19.64
CA ILE A 67 15.50 6.88 -20.56
C ILE A 67 14.01 7.13 -20.34
N LEU A 68 13.35 7.67 -21.36
CA LEU A 68 11.92 7.91 -21.41
C LEU A 68 11.26 6.85 -22.29
N LEU A 69 10.31 6.12 -21.73
CA LEU A 69 9.34 5.30 -22.44
C LEU A 69 7.96 5.95 -22.32
N GLN A 70 7.23 6.03 -23.43
CA GLN A 70 5.95 6.72 -23.45
C GLN A 70 4.93 6.13 -24.44
N ASP A 71 3.66 6.13 -24.08
CA ASP A 71 2.50 5.82 -24.94
C ASP A 71 2.59 4.44 -25.64
N SER A 72 3.23 3.46 -25.01
CA SER A 72 3.51 2.13 -25.55
C SER A 72 2.65 1.03 -24.92
N LEU A 73 2.50 -0.08 -25.65
CA LEU A 73 1.81 -1.29 -25.22
C LEU A 73 2.76 -2.47 -25.31
N LEU A 74 3.01 -3.13 -24.19
CA LEU A 74 4.07 -4.13 -24.03
C LEU A 74 3.47 -5.41 -23.48
N THR A 75 3.59 -6.49 -24.25
CA THR A 75 3.07 -7.81 -23.86
C THR A 75 4.22 -8.74 -23.49
N GLY A 76 4.14 -9.38 -22.32
CA GLY A 76 5.12 -10.35 -21.83
C GLY A 76 5.70 -10.00 -20.46
N GLY A 77 6.86 -10.57 -20.12
CA GLY A 77 7.64 -10.25 -18.92
C GLY A 77 9.09 -9.95 -19.28
N GLY A 78 9.89 -9.48 -18.33
CA GLY A 78 11.30 -9.13 -18.56
C GLY A 78 11.46 -7.90 -19.48
N THR A 79 10.48 -7.00 -19.49
CA THR A 79 10.36 -5.94 -20.50
C THR A 79 11.49 -4.92 -20.43
N ILE A 80 11.87 -4.50 -19.22
CA ILE A 80 12.86 -3.45 -18.98
C ILE A 80 13.85 -3.88 -17.91
N ILE A 81 15.13 -3.81 -18.22
CA ILE A 81 16.23 -3.85 -17.24
C ILE A 81 16.88 -2.46 -17.18
N HIS A 82 16.88 -1.84 -16.00
CA HIS A 82 17.50 -0.54 -15.73
C HIS A 82 18.65 -0.66 -14.75
N ASN A 83 19.87 -0.60 -15.26
CA ASN A 83 21.12 -0.80 -14.53
C ASN A 83 22.11 0.36 -14.74
N THR A 84 21.59 1.58 -14.90
CA THR A 84 22.37 2.82 -14.97
C THR A 84 22.05 3.73 -13.79
N ASP A 85 22.98 4.61 -13.42
CA ASP A 85 22.77 5.64 -12.39
C ASP A 85 21.81 6.74 -12.85
N GLY A 86 21.46 6.75 -14.15
CA GLY A 86 20.47 7.64 -14.75
C GLY A 86 19.02 7.37 -14.32
N GLN A 87 18.11 8.17 -14.89
CA GLN A 87 16.68 8.12 -14.61
C GLN A 87 15.94 7.25 -15.63
N LEU A 88 15.01 6.41 -15.16
CA LEU A 88 14.00 5.75 -15.98
C LEU A 88 12.65 6.44 -15.78
N ASP A 89 12.11 7.00 -16.86
CA ASP A 89 10.81 7.65 -16.93
C ASP A 89 9.86 6.82 -17.81
N ILE A 90 8.68 6.48 -17.30
CA ILE A 90 7.65 5.70 -18.00
C ILE A 90 6.34 6.48 -17.93
N GLN A 91 5.66 6.68 -19.05
CA GLN A 91 4.51 7.59 -19.13
C GLN A 91 3.40 7.04 -20.03
N SER A 92 2.21 6.83 -19.45
CA SER A 92 1.03 6.38 -20.20
C SER A 92 1.23 5.06 -20.95
N ASP A 93 2.03 4.16 -20.38
CA ASP A 93 2.32 2.85 -20.95
C ASP A 93 1.42 1.74 -20.39
N GLU A 94 1.20 0.69 -21.18
CA GLU A 94 0.46 -0.50 -20.79
C GLU A 94 1.38 -1.73 -20.80
N PHE A 95 1.46 -2.42 -19.66
CA PHE A 95 2.19 -3.67 -19.49
C PHE A 95 1.21 -4.81 -19.25
N ILE A 96 1.23 -5.81 -20.14
CA ILE A 96 0.28 -6.93 -20.13
C ILE A 96 1.03 -8.26 -20.09
N GLY A 97 0.83 -9.05 -19.04
CA GLY A 97 1.41 -10.40 -18.95
C GLY A 97 0.66 -11.45 -19.77
N TYR A 98 1.13 -12.70 -19.71
CA TYR A 98 0.52 -13.86 -20.38
C TYR A 98 -0.69 -14.47 -19.65
N GLY A 99 -1.22 -13.76 -18.66
CA GLY A 99 -2.27 -14.25 -17.77
C GLY A 99 -1.73 -14.80 -16.45
N ILE A 100 -2.64 -15.34 -15.65
CA ILE A 100 -2.42 -15.60 -14.22
C ILE A 100 -1.86 -17.00 -13.89
N ASN A 101 -1.60 -17.83 -14.91
CA ASN A 101 -1.27 -19.25 -14.73
C ASN A 101 0.22 -19.56 -14.83
N VAL A 102 0.98 -18.75 -15.56
CA VAL A 102 2.40 -18.97 -15.81
C VAL A 102 3.17 -17.78 -15.26
N PRO A 103 4.06 -17.98 -14.26
CA PRO A 103 4.93 -16.92 -13.78
C PRO A 103 5.76 -16.31 -14.91
N ILE A 104 5.89 -14.99 -14.89
CA ILE A 104 6.74 -14.22 -15.80
C ILE A 104 7.78 -13.45 -14.99
N ASP A 105 8.87 -13.08 -15.67
CA ASP A 105 9.84 -12.12 -15.15
C ASP A 105 9.19 -10.75 -14.96
N PRO A 106 9.76 -9.87 -14.11
CA PRO A 106 9.22 -8.54 -13.88
C PRO A 106 9.05 -7.73 -15.15
N PHE A 107 8.01 -6.89 -15.21
CA PHE A 107 7.92 -5.93 -16.31
C PHE A 107 9.10 -4.97 -16.27
N ILE A 108 9.43 -4.46 -15.08
CA ILE A 108 10.52 -3.51 -14.85
C ILE A 108 11.41 -4.04 -13.74
N PHE A 109 12.69 -4.23 -14.05
CA PHE A 109 13.71 -4.63 -13.11
C PHE A 109 14.83 -3.59 -13.06
N ALA A 110 14.95 -2.88 -11.94
CA ALA A 110 15.92 -1.82 -11.75
C ALA A 110 16.91 -2.14 -10.63
N THR A 111 18.18 -1.89 -10.89
CA THR A 111 19.30 -2.15 -9.97
C THR A 111 20.07 -0.89 -9.59
N LYS A 112 19.87 0.24 -10.30
CA LYS A 112 20.56 1.51 -10.06
C LYS A 112 19.67 2.72 -10.39
N GLY A 113 20.12 3.91 -10.02
CA GLY A 113 19.51 5.17 -10.44
C GLY A 113 18.18 5.49 -9.77
N THR A 114 17.28 6.09 -10.53
CA THR A 114 15.94 6.50 -10.09
C THR A 114 14.87 6.07 -11.09
N ILE A 115 13.66 5.84 -10.60
CA ILE A 115 12.51 5.46 -11.42
C ILE A 115 11.34 6.40 -11.17
N SER A 116 10.68 6.84 -12.24
CA SER A 116 9.43 7.58 -12.21
C SER A 116 8.46 6.99 -13.22
N ILE A 117 7.29 6.56 -12.76
CA ILE A 117 6.26 5.93 -13.58
C ILE A 117 4.98 6.72 -13.40
N TYR A 118 4.40 7.15 -14.52
CA TYR A 118 3.25 8.02 -14.55
C TYR A 118 2.13 7.42 -15.41
N ASN A 119 0.91 7.42 -14.88
CA ASN A 119 -0.31 7.14 -15.62
C ASN A 119 -0.29 5.80 -16.39
N SER A 120 0.38 4.79 -15.85
CA SER A 120 0.63 3.51 -16.55
C SER A 120 -0.18 2.38 -15.95
N LEU A 121 -0.51 1.37 -16.77
CA LEU A 121 -1.33 0.23 -16.41
C LEU A 121 -0.50 -1.06 -16.43
N PHE A 122 -0.55 -1.83 -15.35
CA PHE A 122 0.08 -3.15 -15.22
C PHE A 122 -1.00 -4.20 -14.96
N LYS A 123 -1.15 -5.18 -15.87
CA LYS A 123 -2.18 -6.20 -15.72
C LYS A 123 -1.80 -7.58 -16.23
N LYS A 124 -2.53 -8.59 -15.78
CA LYS A 124 -2.45 -9.98 -16.24
C LYS A 124 -1.06 -10.61 -16.10
N GLY A 125 -0.22 -10.09 -15.22
CA GLY A 125 1.05 -10.71 -14.83
C GLY A 125 0.85 -11.73 -13.72
N SER A 126 1.63 -12.80 -13.74
CA SER A 126 1.77 -13.74 -12.62
C SER A 126 3.22 -13.71 -12.16
N PHE A 127 3.46 -13.47 -10.87
CA PHE A 127 4.80 -13.26 -10.33
C PHE A 127 5.05 -14.20 -9.16
N LYS A 128 6.30 -14.66 -8.98
CA LYS A 128 6.66 -15.56 -7.88
C LYS A 128 8.15 -15.47 -7.58
N GLY A 129 8.47 -15.06 -6.35
CA GLY A 129 9.85 -14.91 -5.89
C GLY A 129 10.09 -13.56 -5.25
N ASN A 130 11.20 -13.43 -4.52
CA ASN A 130 11.48 -12.22 -3.73
C ASN A 130 11.91 -11.01 -4.57
N LEU A 131 12.34 -11.25 -5.80
CA LEU A 131 12.80 -10.24 -6.75
C LEU A 131 11.85 -10.19 -7.97
N ASP A 132 10.58 -10.51 -7.74
CA ASP A 132 9.56 -10.59 -8.77
C ASP A 132 8.38 -9.68 -8.49
N GLY A 133 7.78 -9.16 -9.55
CA GLY A 133 6.70 -8.19 -9.45
C GLY A 133 6.45 -7.41 -10.74
N CYS A 134 5.54 -6.45 -10.70
CA CYS A 134 5.39 -5.54 -11.84
C CYS A 134 6.63 -4.64 -11.94
N ILE A 135 7.00 -4.00 -10.82
CA ILE A 135 8.18 -3.13 -10.71
C ILE A 135 9.03 -3.63 -9.56
N VAL A 136 10.31 -3.89 -9.85
CA VAL A 136 11.29 -4.36 -8.86
C VAL A 136 12.46 -3.39 -8.82
N CYS A 137 12.65 -2.74 -7.68
CA CYS A 137 13.79 -1.89 -7.37
C CYS A 137 14.69 -2.62 -6.36
N CYS A 138 15.89 -2.98 -6.80
CA CYS A 138 16.89 -3.65 -5.98
C CYS A 138 18.26 -2.99 -6.18
N GLY A 139 19.34 -3.64 -5.74
CA GLY A 139 20.70 -3.12 -5.91
C GLY A 139 20.91 -1.79 -5.18
N ILE A 140 21.27 -0.74 -5.92
CA ILE A 140 21.55 0.60 -5.40
C ILE A 140 20.58 1.67 -5.93
N VAL A 141 19.35 1.29 -6.28
CA VAL A 141 18.28 2.26 -6.61
C VAL A 141 18.08 3.21 -5.43
N THR A 142 17.96 4.50 -5.73
CA THR A 142 17.85 5.55 -4.70
C THR A 142 16.44 6.08 -4.55
N GLN A 143 15.63 6.12 -5.61
CA GLN A 143 14.26 6.64 -5.58
C GLN A 143 13.33 5.86 -6.51
N CYS A 144 12.08 5.68 -6.09
CA CYS A 144 11.01 5.10 -6.88
C CYS A 144 9.74 5.93 -6.72
N THR A 145 9.22 6.49 -7.81
CA THR A 145 7.99 7.28 -7.83
C THR A 145 6.97 6.63 -8.76
N ILE A 146 5.79 6.34 -8.23
CA ILE A 146 4.63 5.81 -8.95
C ILE A 146 3.49 6.81 -8.82
N ASP A 147 3.05 7.41 -9.91
CA ASP A 147 2.00 8.43 -9.93
C ASP A 147 0.87 8.00 -10.85
N ARG A 148 -0.36 7.95 -10.32
CA ARG A 148 -1.59 7.66 -11.08
C ARG A 148 -1.55 6.33 -11.85
N CYS A 149 -0.90 5.31 -11.28
CA CYS A 149 -0.77 4.00 -11.93
C CYS A 149 -1.79 2.99 -11.42
N GLU A 150 -2.11 2.01 -12.26
CA GLU A 150 -3.05 0.94 -11.95
C GLU A 150 -2.39 -0.43 -12.03
N PHE A 151 -2.56 -1.23 -10.97
CA PHE A 151 -2.11 -2.61 -10.86
C PHE A 151 -3.34 -3.50 -10.65
N THR A 152 -3.84 -4.07 -11.74
CA THR A 152 -5.13 -4.79 -11.75
C THR A 152 -4.97 -6.16 -12.40
N GLU A 153 -5.78 -7.14 -11.99
CA GLU A 153 -5.77 -8.48 -12.60
C GLU A 153 -4.39 -9.20 -12.55
N ASN A 154 -3.54 -8.89 -11.58
CA ASN A 154 -2.23 -9.53 -11.41
C ASN A 154 -2.29 -10.61 -10.31
N LYS A 155 -1.55 -11.70 -10.50
CA LYS A 155 -1.38 -12.76 -9.50
C LYS A 155 -0.02 -12.65 -8.83
N PHE A 156 0.02 -12.11 -7.62
CA PHE A 156 1.22 -12.07 -6.80
C PHE A 156 1.30 -13.33 -5.94
N ASN A 157 2.20 -14.25 -6.29
CA ASN A 157 2.48 -15.43 -5.47
C ASN A 157 3.56 -15.11 -4.43
N SER A 158 3.95 -16.11 -3.66
CA SER A 158 4.83 -15.97 -2.49
C SER A 158 6.09 -15.17 -2.82
N GLY A 159 6.38 -14.18 -1.98
CA GLY A 159 7.56 -13.32 -2.07
C GLY A 159 7.46 -12.15 -3.05
N SER A 160 6.55 -12.20 -4.02
CA SER A 160 6.41 -11.19 -5.08
C SER A 160 5.51 -10.02 -4.68
N ALA A 161 5.60 -8.90 -5.40
CA ALA A 161 4.74 -7.73 -5.17
C ALA A 161 4.39 -6.96 -6.45
N ALA A 162 3.37 -6.10 -6.43
CA ALA A 162 3.16 -5.17 -7.55
C ALA A 162 4.34 -4.17 -7.65
N VAL A 163 4.68 -3.56 -6.52
CA VAL A 163 5.88 -2.72 -6.35
C VAL A 163 6.75 -3.33 -5.26
N SER A 164 7.96 -3.74 -5.63
CA SER A 164 8.93 -4.37 -4.74
C SER A 164 10.19 -3.51 -4.64
N VAL A 165 10.40 -2.83 -3.52
CA VAL A 165 11.63 -2.10 -3.21
C VAL A 165 12.38 -2.86 -2.13
N THR A 166 13.44 -3.56 -2.50
CA THR A 166 14.18 -4.45 -1.59
C THR A 166 15.57 -3.95 -1.25
N THR A 167 15.87 -2.68 -1.51
CA THR A 167 17.19 -2.11 -1.25
C THR A 167 17.16 -1.04 -0.16
N PRO A 168 18.04 -1.13 0.86
CA PRO A 168 18.15 -0.12 1.90
C PRO A 168 18.75 1.20 1.39
N THR A 169 19.29 1.25 0.16
CA THR A 169 19.76 2.50 -0.45
C THR A 169 18.62 3.36 -0.98
N CYS A 170 17.41 2.82 -1.08
CA CYS A 170 16.27 3.58 -1.54
C CYS A 170 15.85 4.57 -0.45
N THR A 171 16.21 5.84 -0.63
CA THR A 171 15.92 6.89 0.34
C THR A 171 14.47 7.35 0.28
N GLN A 172 13.79 7.09 -0.84
CA GLN A 172 12.42 7.54 -1.06
C GLN A 172 11.62 6.63 -1.99
N LEU A 173 10.50 6.12 -1.47
CA LEU A 173 9.38 5.55 -2.24
C LEU A 173 8.19 6.53 -2.18
N ILE A 174 7.72 6.98 -3.34
CA ILE A 174 6.49 7.75 -3.48
C ILE A 174 5.49 6.95 -4.31
N ILE A 175 4.28 6.77 -3.79
CA ILE A 175 3.14 6.28 -4.56
C ILE A 175 2.03 7.30 -4.39
N LYS A 176 1.57 7.93 -5.46
CA LYS A 176 0.61 9.03 -5.35
C LYS A 176 -0.45 9.00 -6.45
N GLY A 177 -1.51 9.75 -6.19
CA GLY A 177 -2.53 10.10 -7.17
C GLY A 177 -3.06 11.50 -6.90
N THR A 178 -4.25 11.76 -7.40
CA THR A 178 -5.05 12.94 -7.05
C THR A 178 -6.44 12.50 -6.64
N SER A 179 -7.24 13.41 -6.09
CA SER A 179 -8.65 13.13 -5.76
C SER A 179 -9.48 12.70 -6.99
N SER A 180 -9.11 13.16 -8.19
CA SER A 180 -9.80 12.82 -9.45
C SER A 180 -9.23 11.58 -10.14
N GLN A 181 -8.00 11.20 -9.83
CA GLN A 181 -7.30 10.08 -10.47
C GLN A 181 -6.36 9.44 -9.46
N ARG A 182 -6.84 8.39 -8.81
CA ARG A 182 -6.13 7.71 -7.72
C ARG A 182 -5.24 6.61 -8.30
N SER A 183 -4.12 6.34 -7.63
CA SER A 183 -3.39 5.09 -7.92
C SER A 183 -4.20 3.91 -7.41
N LYS A 184 -4.15 2.76 -8.08
CA LYS A 184 -5.00 1.61 -7.74
C LYS A 184 -4.22 0.31 -7.69
N PHE A 185 -4.43 -0.45 -6.61
CA PHE A 185 -4.00 -1.82 -6.45
C PHE A 185 -5.23 -2.68 -6.19
N SER A 186 -5.42 -3.72 -7.00
CA SER A 186 -6.52 -4.66 -6.83
C SER A 186 -6.10 -6.07 -7.15
N GLY A 187 -6.73 -7.02 -6.46
CA GLY A 187 -6.47 -8.44 -6.62
C GLY A 187 -7.21 -9.04 -7.81
N LEU A 188 -7.33 -10.35 -7.75
CA LEU A 188 -8.20 -11.13 -8.63
C LEU A 188 -9.50 -11.46 -7.89
N ASP A 189 -10.35 -12.27 -8.52
CA ASP A 189 -11.56 -12.76 -7.88
C ASP A 189 -11.27 -13.67 -6.66
N SER A 190 -12.33 -14.00 -5.93
CA SER A 190 -12.26 -14.85 -4.73
C SER A 190 -11.73 -16.26 -4.99
N LYS A 191 -11.64 -16.70 -6.26
CA LYS A 191 -11.11 -18.02 -6.64
C LYS A 191 -9.59 -17.99 -6.85
N ASN A 192 -9.01 -16.79 -6.93
CA ASN A 192 -7.60 -16.58 -7.21
C ASN A 192 -6.92 -15.79 -6.08
N PRO A 193 -6.81 -16.39 -4.88
CA PRO A 193 -6.08 -15.77 -3.80
C PRO A 193 -4.63 -15.46 -4.19
N ILE A 194 -4.13 -14.33 -3.71
CA ILE A 194 -2.73 -13.93 -3.84
C ILE A 194 -1.97 -14.28 -2.56
N SER A 195 -0.69 -14.64 -2.68
CA SER A 195 0.17 -14.96 -1.53
C SER A 195 1.40 -14.06 -1.41
N GLY A 196 1.53 -13.10 -2.33
CA GLY A 196 2.46 -11.98 -2.28
C GLY A 196 1.76 -10.69 -1.85
N HIS A 197 2.33 -9.55 -2.23
CA HIS A 197 1.93 -8.25 -1.73
C HIS A 197 1.48 -7.30 -2.85
N PHE A 198 0.80 -6.21 -2.51
CA PHE A 198 0.74 -5.09 -3.46
C PHE A 198 2.03 -4.27 -3.38
N ILE A 199 2.42 -3.87 -2.17
CA ILE A 199 3.66 -3.13 -1.95
C ILE A 199 4.50 -3.89 -0.94
N LYS A 200 5.76 -4.12 -1.31
CA LYS A 200 6.81 -4.66 -0.44
C LYS A 200 7.97 -3.70 -0.45
N THR A 201 8.33 -3.13 0.70
CA THR A 201 9.34 -2.06 0.72
C THR A 201 10.28 -2.11 1.93
N VAL A 202 11.53 -1.77 1.65
CA VAL A 202 12.58 -1.34 2.58
C VAL A 202 13.03 0.03 2.06
N SER A 203 12.59 1.11 2.70
CA SER A 203 12.95 2.48 2.32
C SER A 203 12.84 3.41 3.53
N SER A 204 13.78 4.35 3.66
CA SER A 204 13.79 5.32 4.76
C SER A 204 12.64 6.32 4.70
N LYS A 205 12.07 6.59 3.52
CA LYS A 205 10.91 7.48 3.39
C LYS A 205 9.88 6.87 2.46
N ILE A 206 8.72 6.58 3.00
CA ILE A 206 7.59 6.01 2.27
C ILE A 206 6.45 7.03 2.32
N SER A 207 6.04 7.53 1.16
CA SER A 207 4.92 8.47 1.04
C SER A 207 3.90 7.89 0.08
N ILE A 208 2.76 7.46 0.62
CA ILE A 208 1.65 6.90 -0.16
C ILE A 208 0.46 7.83 0.00
N SER A 209 -0.10 8.31 -1.11
CA SER A 209 -1.24 9.21 -1.08
C SER A 209 -2.25 8.97 -2.20
N TYR A 210 -3.52 9.29 -1.97
CA TYR A 210 -4.58 9.16 -2.98
C TYR A 210 -4.53 7.80 -3.71
N THR A 211 -4.52 6.72 -2.92
CA THR A 211 -4.29 5.36 -3.42
C THR A 211 -5.34 4.40 -2.88
N ASP A 212 -5.86 3.56 -3.77
CA ASP A 212 -6.89 2.56 -3.49
C ASP A 212 -6.28 1.16 -3.45
N PHE A 213 -6.46 0.46 -2.34
CA PHE A 213 -6.14 -0.95 -2.15
C PHE A 213 -7.44 -1.70 -1.96
N THR A 214 -7.89 -2.45 -2.98
CA THR A 214 -9.28 -2.92 -3.04
C THR A 214 -9.40 -4.37 -3.49
N ASP A 215 -10.46 -5.04 -3.02
CA ASP A 215 -10.98 -6.30 -3.56
C ASP A 215 -9.90 -7.39 -3.74
N SER A 216 -9.36 -7.86 -2.61
CA SER A 216 -8.32 -8.90 -2.60
C SER A 216 -8.53 -9.95 -1.52
N ILE A 217 -8.15 -11.19 -1.85
CA ILE A 217 -7.99 -12.28 -0.89
C ILE A 217 -6.53 -12.69 -0.83
N PHE A 218 -5.91 -12.48 0.32
CA PHE A 218 -4.53 -12.85 0.61
C PHE A 218 -4.44 -14.21 1.31
N THR A 219 -3.32 -14.90 1.08
CA THR A 219 -3.01 -16.23 1.63
C THR A 219 -1.51 -16.35 1.87
N GLY A 220 -1.03 -17.46 2.44
CA GLY A 220 0.40 -17.62 2.75
C GLY A 220 0.88 -16.49 3.67
N SER A 221 1.82 -15.66 3.23
CA SER A 221 2.31 -14.47 3.96
C SER A 221 1.99 -13.13 3.26
N GLY A 222 1.06 -13.13 2.29
CA GLY A 222 0.69 -11.93 1.53
C GLY A 222 -0.21 -10.95 2.29
N ASN A 223 -0.12 -9.67 1.96
CA ASN A 223 -1.00 -8.60 2.45
C ASN A 223 -0.91 -7.38 1.50
N ALA A 224 -1.71 -6.32 1.70
CA ALA A 224 -1.60 -5.16 0.80
C ALA A 224 -0.23 -4.48 0.90
N ILE A 225 0.22 -4.11 2.10
CA ILE A 225 1.50 -3.44 2.30
C ILE A 225 2.35 -4.16 3.34
N ILE A 226 3.56 -4.55 2.97
CA ILE A 226 4.61 -4.96 3.92
C ILE A 226 5.77 -3.96 3.90
N ILE A 227 6.13 -3.48 5.09
CA ILE A 227 7.25 -2.57 5.34
C ILE A 227 8.20 -3.28 6.30
N ASN A 228 9.46 -3.43 5.93
CA ASN A 228 10.48 -4.01 6.80
C ASN A 228 11.70 -3.10 6.81
N GLU A 229 11.71 -2.12 7.70
CA GLU A 229 12.74 -1.10 7.74
C GLU A 229 13.59 -1.20 9.00
N GLN A 230 14.91 -1.34 8.78
CA GLN A 230 15.90 -1.50 9.83
C GLN A 230 16.64 -0.19 10.14
N GLN A 231 16.54 0.82 9.26
CA GLN A 231 17.05 2.18 9.42
C GLN A 231 16.00 3.12 10.02
N ALA A 232 16.40 4.38 10.23
CA ALA A 232 15.47 5.43 10.61
C ALA A 232 14.47 5.66 9.47
N SER A 233 13.18 5.76 9.80
CA SER A 233 12.13 5.79 8.78
C SER A 233 11.00 6.77 9.03
N GLU A 234 10.44 7.28 7.93
CA GLU A 234 9.25 8.12 7.88
C GLU A 234 8.24 7.51 6.91
N ILE A 235 7.09 7.10 7.42
CA ILE A 235 6.01 6.47 6.68
C ILE A 235 4.79 7.37 6.77
N ASN A 236 4.34 7.90 5.64
CA ASN A 236 3.13 8.71 5.55
C ASN A 236 2.12 8.05 4.59
N LEU A 237 0.91 7.83 5.08
CA LEU A 237 -0.24 7.35 4.34
C LEU A 237 -1.31 8.45 4.42
N ILE A 238 -1.68 9.05 3.29
CA ILE A 238 -2.59 10.19 3.28
C ILE A 238 -3.70 9.98 2.24
N TRP A 239 -4.97 10.06 2.61
CA TRP A 239 -6.09 9.83 1.67
C TRP A 239 -6.04 8.45 1.00
N CYS A 240 -5.69 7.40 1.75
CA CYS A 240 -5.59 6.03 1.24
C CYS A 240 -6.80 5.19 1.65
N ASP A 241 -7.33 4.39 0.71
CA ASP A 241 -8.51 3.56 0.94
C ASP A 241 -8.12 2.08 0.89
N PHE A 242 -8.27 1.39 2.01
CA PHE A 242 -8.09 -0.05 2.15
C PHE A 242 -9.46 -0.67 2.34
N THR A 243 -10.01 -1.27 1.28
CA THR A 243 -11.37 -1.81 1.31
C THR A 243 -11.45 -3.26 0.85
N LYS A 244 -12.23 -4.07 1.57
CA LYS A 244 -12.52 -5.48 1.21
C LYS A 244 -11.26 -6.33 1.02
N LEU A 245 -10.25 -6.12 1.86
CA LEU A 245 -9.03 -6.92 1.88
C LEU A 245 -9.19 -8.04 2.89
N SER A 246 -9.15 -9.28 2.44
CA SER A 246 -9.32 -10.44 3.33
C SER A 246 -8.10 -11.34 3.34
N THR A 247 -7.90 -12.09 4.41
CA THR A 247 -6.92 -13.17 4.47
C THR A 247 -7.48 -14.40 5.13
N ASN A 248 -7.06 -15.58 4.66
CA ASN A 248 -7.49 -16.89 5.15
C ASN A 248 -6.35 -17.78 5.70
N SER A 249 -5.11 -17.28 5.86
CA SER A 249 -3.96 -18.11 6.23
C SER A 249 -3.43 -17.87 7.64
N GLY A 250 -2.92 -18.94 8.26
CA GLY A 250 -2.47 -18.91 9.66
C GLY A 250 -1.11 -18.29 9.94
N GLY A 251 -0.31 -17.97 8.92
CA GLY A 251 1.03 -17.41 9.07
C GLY A 251 1.10 -15.87 9.00
N GLN A 252 -0.05 -15.19 8.96
CA GLN A 252 -0.10 -13.74 8.70
C GLN A 252 -0.33 -12.92 9.96
N LEU A 253 0.05 -11.65 9.86
CA LEU A 253 -0.12 -10.64 10.90
C LEU A 253 -1.14 -9.58 10.47
N SER A 254 -1.33 -9.32 9.17
CA SER A 254 -2.38 -8.40 8.74
C SER A 254 -2.88 -8.54 7.31
N SER A 255 -4.07 -8.01 7.03
CA SER A 255 -4.64 -7.93 5.68
C SER A 255 -4.26 -6.63 4.96
N CYS A 256 -4.31 -5.48 5.65
CA CYS A 256 -4.07 -4.18 5.04
C CYS A 256 -2.58 -3.77 5.17
N ILE A 257 -2.03 -3.61 6.39
CA ILE A 257 -0.64 -3.12 6.58
C ILE A 257 0.11 -3.96 7.61
N HIS A 258 1.30 -4.45 7.27
CA HIS A 258 2.26 -5.03 8.21
C HIS A 258 3.55 -4.21 8.16
N ALA A 259 3.88 -3.53 9.26
CA ALA A 259 5.10 -2.76 9.38
C ALA A 259 5.99 -3.33 10.50
N TYR A 260 7.23 -3.64 10.17
CA TYR A 260 8.29 -3.94 11.13
C TYR A 260 9.33 -2.81 11.07
N LEU A 261 9.43 -2.03 12.14
CA LEU A 261 10.14 -0.75 12.17
C LEU A 261 11.27 -0.77 13.20
N SER A 262 12.35 -0.06 12.90
CA SER A 262 13.53 -0.04 13.75
C SER A 262 13.37 0.82 15.00
N SER A 263 13.15 0.19 16.15
CA SER A 263 13.23 0.91 17.42
C SER A 263 14.62 1.48 17.71
N GLU A 264 15.70 0.83 17.25
CA GLU A 264 17.06 1.33 17.51
C GLU A 264 17.33 2.67 16.81
N ASN A 265 16.86 2.81 15.57
CA ASN A 265 17.11 3.98 14.73
C ASN A 265 15.97 5.01 14.75
N GLY A 266 14.79 4.60 15.21
CA GLY A 266 13.60 5.45 15.28
C GLY A 266 12.71 5.34 14.05
N PHE A 267 11.46 5.74 14.20
CA PHE A 267 10.47 5.73 13.13
C PHE A 267 9.36 6.75 13.38
N GLN A 268 8.75 7.22 12.30
CA GLN A 268 7.50 7.98 12.31
C GLN A 268 6.52 7.28 11.38
N PHE A 269 5.39 6.82 11.91
CA PHE A 269 4.31 6.25 11.15
C PHE A 269 3.08 7.16 11.27
N ASN A 270 2.63 7.70 10.14
CA ASN A 270 1.49 8.61 10.08
C ASN A 270 0.46 8.06 9.08
N ALA A 271 -0.77 7.87 9.52
CA ALA A 271 -1.93 7.64 8.67
C ALA A 271 -2.93 8.79 8.87
N GLU A 272 -3.26 9.49 7.79
CA GLU A 272 -4.10 10.69 7.81
C GLU A 272 -5.20 10.57 6.74
N TYR A 273 -6.44 10.86 7.10
CA TYR A 273 -7.60 10.75 6.20
C TYR A 273 -7.70 9.39 5.47
N CYS A 274 -7.31 8.30 6.14
CA CYS A 274 -7.32 6.97 5.55
C CYS A 274 -8.59 6.21 5.93
N ILE A 275 -9.09 5.40 5.00
CA ILE A 275 -10.22 4.51 5.22
C ILE A 275 -9.69 3.08 5.30
N PHE A 276 -10.04 2.38 6.38
CA PHE A 276 -9.83 0.95 6.55
C PHE A 276 -11.19 0.30 6.80
N SER A 277 -11.77 -0.27 5.74
CA SER A 277 -13.13 -0.78 5.79
C SER A 277 -13.26 -2.18 5.22
N ASP A 278 -14.04 -3.02 5.89
CA ASP A 278 -14.27 -4.41 5.47
C ASP A 278 -12.96 -5.23 5.34
N CYS A 279 -11.87 -4.86 6.03
CA CYS A 279 -10.66 -5.68 6.07
C CYS A 279 -10.90 -6.88 7.01
N ARG A 280 -10.62 -8.11 6.56
CA ARG A 280 -10.85 -9.33 7.35
C ARG A 280 -9.61 -10.18 7.48
N TYR A 281 -9.15 -10.37 8.70
CA TYR A 281 -8.18 -11.38 9.05
C TYR A 281 -8.88 -12.63 9.59
N SER A 282 -8.67 -13.78 8.93
CA SER A 282 -9.19 -15.09 9.39
C SER A 282 -8.10 -16.14 9.61
N GLY A 283 -6.86 -15.71 9.86
CA GLY A 283 -5.75 -16.60 10.17
C GLY A 283 -5.85 -17.25 11.57
N LEU A 284 -5.02 -18.27 11.77
CA LEU A 284 -4.84 -19.03 13.01
C LEU A 284 -3.96 -18.32 14.05
N SER A 285 -3.24 -17.24 13.70
CA SER A 285 -2.39 -16.52 14.65
C SER A 285 -3.26 -15.64 15.55
N GLN A 286 -3.59 -16.17 16.74
CA GLN A 286 -4.42 -15.50 17.73
C GLN A 286 -3.74 -14.31 18.42
N VAL A 287 -2.43 -14.13 18.21
CA VAL A 287 -1.63 -13.12 18.94
C VAL A 287 -1.45 -11.84 18.13
N SER A 288 -1.53 -11.88 16.80
CA SER A 288 -1.16 -10.71 16.00
C SER A 288 -1.89 -10.52 14.68
N GLY A 289 -3.00 -11.22 14.44
CA GLY A 289 -3.81 -11.10 13.23
C GLY A 289 -4.86 -10.00 13.25
N ASN A 290 -4.58 -8.84 12.61
CA ASN A 290 -5.46 -7.66 12.64
C ASN A 290 -5.53 -7.00 11.24
N ALA A 291 -6.36 -5.96 11.05
CA ALA A 291 -6.36 -5.22 9.79
C ALA A 291 -5.02 -4.50 9.54
N ILE A 292 -4.50 -3.86 10.59
CA ILE A 292 -3.22 -3.15 10.62
C ILE A 292 -2.37 -3.70 11.76
N THR A 293 -1.09 -3.94 11.49
CA THR A 293 -0.12 -4.38 12.50
C THR A 293 1.19 -3.64 12.34
N ILE A 294 1.60 -2.94 13.40
CA ILE A 294 2.85 -2.21 13.50
C ILE A 294 3.66 -2.82 14.64
N GLN A 295 4.87 -3.25 14.35
CA GLN A 295 5.75 -3.91 15.30
C GLN A 295 7.13 -3.29 15.30
N SER A 296 7.81 -3.32 16.44
CA SER A 296 9.21 -2.96 16.55
C SER A 296 9.90 -3.72 17.68
N GLN A 297 11.20 -3.94 17.54
CA GLN A 297 12.02 -4.59 18.57
C GLN A 297 12.15 -3.73 19.84
N SER A 298 12.58 -4.31 20.96
CA SER A 298 12.97 -3.53 22.13
C SER A 298 14.24 -2.74 21.87
N SER A 299 14.37 -1.55 22.47
CA SER A 299 15.58 -0.73 22.38
C SER A 299 15.63 0.30 23.50
N ASP A 300 16.82 0.48 24.08
CA ASP A 300 17.11 1.48 25.10
C ASP A 300 17.70 2.77 24.51
N ARG A 301 17.93 2.82 23.19
CA ARG A 301 18.47 4.02 22.51
C ARG A 301 17.49 5.18 22.58
N SER A 302 18.01 6.40 22.67
CA SER A 302 17.22 7.63 22.58
C SER A 302 16.94 7.98 21.11
N SER A 303 15.92 7.37 20.52
CA SER A 303 15.44 7.70 19.17
C SER A 303 13.98 8.15 19.20
N VAL A 304 13.56 8.94 18.20
CA VAL A 304 12.17 9.36 18.04
C VAL A 304 11.36 8.18 17.47
N ARG A 305 10.26 7.84 18.15
CA ARG A 305 9.35 6.76 17.77
C ARG A 305 7.93 7.29 17.88
N GLN A 306 7.21 7.30 16.77
CA GLN A 306 5.87 7.85 16.72
C GLN A 306 4.95 6.99 15.86
N VAL A 307 3.74 6.76 16.34
CA VAL A 307 2.61 6.25 15.57
C VAL A 307 1.45 7.24 15.72
N LYS A 308 0.95 7.76 14.60
CA LYS A 308 -0.17 8.70 14.57
C LYS A 308 -1.22 8.23 13.56
N PHE A 309 -2.45 8.16 14.02
CA PHE A 309 -3.64 8.09 13.16
C PHE A 309 -4.44 9.37 13.36
N SER A 310 -4.84 10.02 12.27
CA SER A 310 -5.55 11.30 12.32
C SER A 310 -6.67 11.31 11.29
N GLU A 311 -7.90 11.57 11.71
CA GLU A 311 -9.06 11.67 10.83
C GLU A 311 -9.28 10.40 9.97
N CYS A 312 -8.97 9.23 10.55
CA CYS A 312 -9.14 7.94 9.88
C CYS A 312 -10.52 7.35 10.16
N ILE A 313 -11.07 6.64 9.18
CA ILE A 313 -12.32 5.87 9.30
C ILE A 313 -11.98 4.38 9.29
N ILE A 314 -12.23 3.70 10.41
CA ILE A 314 -11.79 2.33 10.65
C ILE A 314 -13.02 1.48 11.00
N THR A 315 -13.60 0.83 10.00
CA THR A 315 -14.95 0.24 10.12
C THR A 315 -15.07 -1.19 9.62
N ASN A 316 -15.92 -1.99 10.27
CA ASN A 316 -16.22 -3.39 9.90
C ASN A 316 -14.96 -4.27 9.69
N ASN A 317 -13.89 -3.97 10.43
CA ASN A 317 -12.68 -4.76 10.37
C ASN A 317 -12.79 -5.96 11.31
N ARG A 318 -12.34 -7.12 10.85
CA ARG A 318 -12.40 -8.36 11.65
C ARG A 318 -11.01 -8.91 11.84
N GLY A 319 -10.64 -9.18 13.08
CA GLY A 319 -9.39 -9.81 13.45
C GLY A 319 -9.64 -11.02 14.34
N ASN A 320 -8.93 -12.11 14.04
CA ASN A 320 -8.84 -13.26 14.95
C ASN A 320 -7.67 -13.12 15.94
N GLY A 321 -6.88 -12.03 15.84
CA GLY A 321 -5.83 -11.67 16.79
C GLY A 321 -6.39 -10.98 18.05
N TYR A 322 -5.53 -10.22 18.73
CA TYR A 322 -5.93 -9.44 19.90
C TYR A 322 -6.95 -8.35 19.59
N CYS A 323 -6.92 -7.75 18.39
CA CYS A 323 -7.91 -6.75 18.01
C CYS A 323 -8.52 -6.94 16.61
N GLY A 324 -9.60 -6.21 16.34
CA GLY A 324 -10.23 -6.19 15.03
C GLY A 324 -9.46 -5.32 14.03
N ALA A 325 -9.02 -4.14 14.48
CA ALA A 325 -8.47 -3.13 13.58
C ALA A 325 -6.95 -2.90 13.73
N VAL A 326 -6.49 -2.28 14.82
CA VAL A 326 -5.11 -1.76 14.91
C VAL A 326 -4.32 -2.38 16.06
N LEU A 327 -3.30 -3.16 15.71
CA LEU A 327 -2.30 -3.66 16.66
C LEU A 327 -1.02 -2.85 16.58
N ILE A 328 -0.58 -2.32 17.73
CA ILE A 328 0.72 -1.68 17.89
C ILE A 328 1.52 -2.45 18.93
N ASP A 329 2.58 -3.12 18.52
CA ASP A 329 3.47 -3.88 19.38
C ASP A 329 4.87 -3.26 19.36
N SER A 330 5.04 -2.22 20.17
CA SER A 330 6.30 -1.47 20.29
C SER A 330 6.94 -1.86 21.60
N LEU A 331 7.92 -2.76 21.61
CA LEU A 331 8.61 -3.21 22.84
C LEU A 331 9.56 -2.16 23.46
N THR A 332 9.26 -0.87 23.25
CA THR A 332 10.00 0.30 23.70
C THR A 332 9.03 1.48 23.83
N LYS A 333 9.52 2.59 24.39
CA LYS A 333 8.76 3.83 24.55
C LYS A 333 8.48 4.46 23.18
N CYS A 334 7.20 4.72 22.91
CA CYS A 334 6.70 5.25 21.64
C CYS A 334 5.60 6.29 21.87
N THR A 335 5.62 7.39 21.13
CA THR A 335 4.52 8.36 21.14
C THR A 335 3.39 7.84 20.25
N ILE A 336 2.25 7.49 20.84
CA ILE A 336 1.11 6.94 20.10
C ILE A 336 -0.08 7.90 20.22
N ASN A 337 -0.68 8.28 19.10
CA ASN A 337 -1.88 9.13 19.10
C ASN A 337 -2.90 8.70 18.03
N PHE A 338 -4.17 8.75 18.41
CA PHE A 338 -5.33 8.65 17.55
C PHE A 338 -6.15 9.93 17.73
N ILE A 339 -6.31 10.70 16.65
CA ILE A 339 -6.92 12.02 16.68
C ILE A 339 -8.09 12.02 15.70
N ASP A 340 -9.25 12.50 16.14
CA ASP A 340 -10.45 12.65 15.29
C ASP A 340 -10.78 11.39 14.46
N SER A 341 -10.41 10.21 14.95
CA SER A 341 -10.58 8.95 14.22
C SER A 341 -11.86 8.26 14.64
N PHE A 342 -12.57 7.67 13.68
CA PHE A 342 -13.85 7.01 13.89
C PHE A 342 -13.71 5.50 13.73
N PHE A 343 -14.18 4.77 14.74
CA PHE A 343 -14.22 3.32 14.76
C PHE A 343 -15.67 2.83 14.81
N ASN A 344 -16.00 1.81 14.02
CA ASN A 344 -17.34 1.23 14.07
C ASN A 344 -17.36 -0.22 13.61
N GLU A 345 -18.18 -1.05 14.26
CA GLU A 345 -18.40 -2.45 13.88
C GLU A 345 -17.12 -3.29 13.73
N ASN A 346 -16.01 -2.87 14.34
CA ASN A 346 -14.81 -3.71 14.36
C ASN A 346 -15.03 -4.86 15.33
N SER A 347 -14.39 -6.00 15.05
CA SER A 347 -14.52 -7.21 15.85
C SER A 347 -13.18 -7.90 15.98
N GLY A 348 -12.69 -8.01 17.23
CA GLY A 348 -11.48 -8.75 17.59
C GLY A 348 -11.75 -9.81 18.65
N THR A 349 -10.73 -10.60 18.99
CA THR A 349 -10.85 -11.63 20.04
C THR A 349 -10.78 -11.05 21.45
N GLU A 350 -9.87 -10.10 21.69
CA GLU A 350 -9.73 -9.45 23.02
C GLU A 350 -10.38 -8.07 23.04
N VAL A 351 -10.18 -7.28 21.99
CA VAL A 351 -10.68 -5.91 21.88
C VAL A 351 -11.13 -5.62 20.46
N ASN A 352 -12.08 -4.71 20.27
CA ASN A 352 -12.62 -4.49 18.93
C ASN A 352 -11.76 -3.55 18.08
N ASP A 353 -11.30 -2.43 18.63
CA ASP A 353 -10.66 -1.39 17.82
C ASP A 353 -9.12 -1.42 17.90
N ILE A 354 -8.54 -1.21 19.08
CA ILE A 354 -7.09 -1.00 19.20
C ILE A 354 -6.50 -1.85 20.33
N TRP A 355 -5.40 -2.54 20.04
CA TRP A 355 -4.56 -3.16 21.06
C TRP A 355 -3.13 -2.64 20.98
N ILE A 356 -2.57 -2.21 22.11
CA ILE A 356 -1.22 -1.64 22.17
C ILE A 356 -0.39 -2.37 23.21
N ARG A 357 0.84 -2.74 22.89
CA ARG A 357 1.87 -3.12 23.86
C ARG A 357 3.04 -2.16 23.77
N SER A 358 3.42 -1.60 24.92
CA SER A 358 4.53 -0.65 25.02
C SER A 358 5.25 -0.65 26.37
N THR A 359 6.38 0.04 26.45
CA THR A 359 7.05 0.36 27.72
C THR A 359 6.76 1.81 28.17
N ASN A 360 5.71 2.44 27.64
CA ASN A 360 5.27 3.76 28.10
C ASN A 360 4.75 3.66 29.53
N SER A 361 4.90 4.73 30.30
CA SER A 361 4.19 4.85 31.57
C SER A 361 2.71 5.19 31.37
N GLN A 362 1.86 4.95 32.38
CA GLN A 362 0.43 5.29 32.33
C GLN A 362 0.19 6.80 32.08
N SER A 363 1.09 7.68 32.52
CA SER A 363 0.96 9.12 32.24
C SER A 363 1.26 9.48 30.78
N GLU A 364 1.93 8.60 30.03
CA GLU A 364 2.35 8.83 28.64
C GLU A 364 1.43 8.18 27.62
N LEU A 365 0.79 7.06 28.00
CA LEU A 365 -0.25 6.41 27.21
C LEU A 365 -1.52 6.22 28.06
N ASN A 366 -2.44 7.17 27.91
CA ASN A 366 -3.74 7.21 28.56
C ASN A 366 -4.85 7.64 27.59
N ILE A 367 -6.05 7.89 28.10
CA ILE A 367 -7.20 8.27 27.29
C ILE A 367 -6.98 9.52 26.43
N SER A 368 -6.11 10.46 26.85
CA SER A 368 -5.83 11.69 26.07
C SER A 368 -5.09 11.41 24.76
N ASN A 369 -4.43 10.25 24.63
CA ASN A 369 -3.81 9.81 23.37
C ASN A 369 -4.84 9.44 22.30
N PHE A 370 -6.11 9.27 22.68
CA PHE A 370 -7.23 8.97 21.78
C PHE A 370 -8.19 10.16 21.68
N ASN A 371 -7.65 11.38 21.87
CA ASN A 371 -8.44 12.60 21.94
C ASN A 371 -9.33 12.73 20.71
N THR A 372 -10.56 13.19 20.96
CA THR A 372 -11.60 13.43 19.94
C THR A 372 -11.87 12.26 19.00
N SER A 373 -11.38 11.05 19.30
CA SER A 373 -11.71 9.83 18.58
C SER A 373 -12.95 9.18 19.17
N PHE A 374 -13.71 8.50 18.33
CA PHE A 374 -15.01 7.95 18.69
C PHE A 374 -15.11 6.48 18.30
N SER A 375 -15.89 5.70 19.06
CA SER A 375 -16.19 4.33 18.69
C SER A 375 -17.64 3.94 18.95
N ASP A 376 -18.25 3.36 17.91
CA ASP A 376 -19.56 2.72 17.94
C ASP A 376 -19.46 1.17 17.87
N SER A 377 -18.23 0.63 17.95
CA SER A 377 -17.99 -0.81 18.09
C SER A 377 -18.57 -1.36 19.41
N GLN A 378 -18.68 -2.68 19.56
CA GLN A 378 -19.00 -3.24 20.88
C GLN A 378 -17.81 -3.03 21.83
N GLN A 379 -18.03 -2.98 23.15
CA GLN A 379 -16.93 -2.82 24.13
C GLN A 379 -16.29 -4.17 24.46
N PRO A 380 -14.98 -4.22 24.80
CA PRO A 380 -14.04 -3.08 24.94
C PRO A 380 -13.49 -2.55 23.60
N HIS A 381 -13.17 -1.25 23.59
CA HIS A 381 -12.66 -0.55 22.40
C HIS A 381 -11.13 -0.56 22.30
N ILE A 382 -10.44 -0.31 23.42
CA ILE A 382 -8.98 -0.18 23.45
C ILE A 382 -8.42 -0.93 24.65
N ILE A 383 -7.37 -1.71 24.42
CA ILE A 383 -6.54 -2.31 25.47
C ILE A 383 -5.09 -1.86 25.29
N THR A 384 -4.44 -1.48 26.39
CA THR A 384 -3.00 -1.17 26.41
C THR A 384 -2.28 -2.01 27.45
N MET A 385 -1.16 -2.62 27.08
CA MET A 385 -0.23 -3.35 27.92
C MET A 385 1.04 -2.53 28.08
N ASN A 386 1.10 -1.73 29.15
CA ASN A 386 2.13 -0.72 29.41
C ASN A 386 2.99 -1.14 30.59
N ASP A 387 4.27 -1.42 30.36
CA ASP A 387 5.19 -1.88 31.42
C ASP A 387 4.60 -3.04 32.25
N GLN A 388 4.01 -4.01 31.54
CA GLN A 388 3.30 -5.19 32.09
C GLN A 388 1.99 -4.88 32.85
N GLN A 389 1.49 -3.65 32.80
CA GLN A 389 0.20 -3.27 33.35
C GLN A 389 -0.84 -3.10 32.24
N GLU A 390 -1.99 -3.76 32.41
CA GLU A 390 -3.12 -3.62 31.50
C GLU A 390 -3.95 -2.37 31.83
N SER A 391 -4.48 -1.70 30.81
CA SER A 391 -5.50 -0.66 30.95
C SER A 391 -6.50 -0.77 29.81
N ILE A 392 -7.77 -0.53 30.14
CA ILE A 392 -8.89 -0.59 29.18
C ILE A 392 -9.46 0.81 29.03
N TYR A 393 -9.59 1.26 27.79
CA TYR A 393 -10.19 2.55 27.47
C TYR A 393 -11.41 2.35 26.58
N ASN A 394 -12.51 3.01 26.95
CA ASN A 394 -13.71 3.04 26.15
C ASN A 394 -13.89 4.43 25.56
N LEU A 395 -13.94 4.51 24.23
CA LEU A 395 -14.21 5.76 23.52
C LEU A 395 -15.69 6.11 23.62
N THR A 396 -15.98 7.41 23.50
CA THR A 396 -17.35 7.89 23.39
C THR A 396 -17.93 7.53 22.03
N HIS A 397 -19.24 7.30 21.97
CA HIS A 397 -19.93 7.15 20.69
C HIS A 397 -19.83 8.41 19.84
N PHE A 398 -19.89 8.24 18.52
CA PHE A 398 -19.80 9.38 17.61
C PHE A 398 -21.10 10.18 17.64
N PRO A 399 -21.07 11.45 18.08
CA PRO A 399 -22.28 12.26 18.23
C PRO A 399 -22.91 12.64 16.89
N GLY A 400 -22.17 12.50 15.78
CA GLY A 400 -22.65 12.80 14.43
C GLY A 400 -23.55 11.72 13.84
N VAL A 401 -23.72 10.56 14.49
CA VAL A 401 -24.76 9.60 14.11
C VAL A 401 -26.06 10.00 14.77
N ILE A 402 -27.05 10.34 13.96
CA ILE A 402 -28.39 10.65 14.43
C ILE A 402 -29.33 9.52 14.02
N PHE A 403 -29.91 8.85 15.02
CA PHE A 403 -30.81 7.72 14.81
C PHE A 403 -32.22 8.22 14.45
N VAL A 404 -32.83 7.56 13.47
CA VAL A 404 -34.23 7.76 13.06
C VAL A 404 -34.99 6.45 13.21
N SER A 405 -36.18 6.52 13.81
CA SER A 405 -37.03 5.34 14.02
C SER A 405 -38.05 5.22 12.89
N ASN A 406 -38.25 3.99 12.40
CA ASN A 406 -39.39 3.67 11.55
C ASN A 406 -40.69 3.45 12.35
N LYS A 407 -40.65 3.66 13.67
CA LYS A 407 -41.78 3.55 14.59
C LYS A 407 -41.98 4.86 15.36
N THR A 408 -43.21 5.12 15.77
CA THR A 408 -43.51 6.27 16.62
C THR A 408 -42.87 6.11 18.00
N MET A 409 -41.90 6.97 18.31
CA MET A 409 -41.31 7.06 19.66
C MET A 409 -42.15 7.95 20.57
N ILE A 410 -42.37 7.50 21.81
CA ILE A 410 -43.03 8.25 22.88
C ILE A 410 -41.95 8.72 23.86
N GLY A 411 -41.81 10.02 24.09
CA GLY A 411 -40.79 10.60 24.98
C GLY A 411 -39.91 11.66 24.30
N THR A 412 -38.85 12.07 24.99
CA THR A 412 -37.83 12.99 24.46
C THR A 412 -37.16 12.35 23.25
N ARG A 413 -37.04 13.07 22.14
CA ARG A 413 -36.34 12.63 20.93
C ARG A 413 -35.11 13.50 20.78
N ASP A 414 -33.95 12.94 21.08
CA ASP A 414 -32.67 13.65 21.02
C ASP A 414 -31.77 13.13 19.89
N GLY A 415 -32.18 12.04 19.22
CA GLY A 415 -31.41 11.43 18.13
C GLY A 415 -30.42 10.38 18.58
N SER A 416 -30.38 10.06 19.88
CA SER A 416 -29.63 8.91 20.39
C SER A 416 -30.29 7.58 19.97
N ARG A 417 -29.57 6.47 20.17
CA ARG A 417 -30.06 5.12 19.88
C ARG A 417 -31.30 4.77 20.69
N ASP A 418 -31.39 5.26 21.93
CA ASP A 418 -32.51 5.00 22.84
C ASP A 418 -33.70 5.93 22.55
N ASN A 419 -33.44 7.14 22.06
CA ASN A 419 -34.42 8.18 21.77
C ASN A 419 -34.29 8.75 20.34
N PRO A 420 -34.47 7.91 19.30
CA PRO A 420 -34.29 8.32 17.91
C PRO A 420 -35.33 9.35 17.47
N TYR A 421 -34.96 10.18 16.48
CA TYR A 421 -35.91 11.06 15.82
C TYR A 421 -36.97 10.26 15.07
N LEU A 422 -38.13 10.89 14.84
CA LEU A 422 -39.22 10.24 14.13
C LEU A 422 -38.97 10.21 12.62
N LEU A 423 -38.43 11.31 12.08
CA LEU A 423 -38.19 11.47 10.65
C LEU A 423 -36.76 11.95 10.40
N ILE A 424 -36.22 11.62 9.22
CA ILE A 424 -34.89 12.08 8.81
C ILE A 424 -34.81 13.61 8.70
N PHE A 425 -35.89 14.27 8.30
CA PHE A 425 -35.96 15.74 8.27
C PHE A 425 -35.81 16.38 9.65
N ASP A 426 -36.17 15.67 10.72
CA ASP A 426 -35.99 16.15 12.09
C ASP A 426 -34.50 16.10 12.51
N SER A 427 -33.72 15.22 11.88
CA SER A 427 -32.29 15.02 12.16
C SER A 427 -31.37 15.98 11.39
N PHE A 428 -31.73 16.36 10.16
CA PHE A 428 -30.88 17.19 9.28
C PHE A 428 -30.41 18.51 9.90
N PRO A 429 -31.25 19.32 10.59
CA PRO A 429 -30.82 20.56 11.22
C PRO A 429 -29.78 20.37 12.33
N LYS A 430 -29.64 19.15 12.86
CA LYS A 430 -28.73 18.78 13.94
C LYS A 430 -27.40 18.21 13.43
N LEU A 431 -27.37 17.72 12.20
CA LEU A 431 -26.15 17.31 11.48
C LEU A 431 -25.35 18.49 10.93
N ASN A 432 -25.89 19.71 11.04
CA ASN A 432 -25.24 20.92 10.52
C ASN A 432 -24.10 21.35 11.47
N TYR A 433 -23.06 20.53 11.54
CA TYR A 433 -21.82 20.85 12.24
C TYR A 433 -21.11 21.98 11.46
N THR A 434 -20.87 23.08 12.16
CA THR A 434 -20.14 24.25 11.66
C THR A 434 -18.62 24.01 11.51
N SER A 435 -18.13 22.80 11.78
CA SER A 435 -16.79 22.37 11.41
C SER A 435 -16.77 21.94 9.94
N LYS A 436 -16.24 22.83 9.11
CA LYS A 436 -16.15 22.76 7.65
C LYS A 436 -15.76 21.37 7.11
N PRO A 437 -16.28 20.97 5.93
CA PRO A 437 -15.54 20.06 5.06
C PRO A 437 -14.34 20.82 4.47
N VAL A 438 -13.13 20.28 4.60
CA VAL A 438 -11.96 20.73 3.84
C VAL A 438 -11.47 19.56 3.01
#